data_AF-A0A315EI33-F1
#
_entry.id   AF-A0A315EI33-F1
#
_cell.length_a   1.000
_cell.length_b   1.000
_cell.length_c   1.000
_cell.angle_alpha   90.00
_cell.angle_beta   90.00
_cell.angle_gamma   90.00
#
_symmetry.space_group_name_H-M   'P 1'
#
loop_
_entity.id
_entity.type
_entity.pdbx_description
1 polymer ?
#
loop_
_entity_poly.entity_id
_entity_poly.type
_entity_poly.pdbx_seq_one_letter_code
_entity_poly.pdbx_strand_id
1 'polypeptide(L)' 'MSNRFLNPTPSAFAPLQNDTFLRACLRQATDHTPVWLMRQAGRYLPEYRDTRA' A
#
# COMPACT_ATOMS: atom_id res chain seq x y z
N MET A 1 30.05 31.25 -1.92
CA MET A 1 30.68 29.94 -1.65
C MET A 1 30.17 29.48 -0.28
N SER A 2 29.35 28.47 -0.07
CA SER A 2 28.94 27.34 -0.89
C SER A 2 27.57 26.85 -0.39
N ASN A 3 26.73 26.39 -1.32
CA ASN A 3 25.37 25.93 -1.07
C ASN A 3 25.31 24.77 -0.07
N ARG A 4 24.51 24.94 0.99
CA ARG A 4 23.88 23.83 1.73
C ARG A 4 22.47 23.62 1.17
N PHE A 5 22.37 22.96 0.01
CA PHE A 5 21.10 22.36 -0.37
C PHE A 5 20.91 21.11 0.49
N LEU A 6 20.05 21.22 1.49
CA LEU A 6 19.48 20.11 2.23
C LEU A 6 18.79 19.17 1.22
N ASN A 7 19.42 18.03 0.96
CA ASN A 7 18.77 16.94 0.25
C ASN A 7 17.75 16.33 1.23
N PRO A 8 16.43 16.34 0.97
CA PRO A 8 15.50 15.60 1.81
C PRO A 8 15.82 14.12 1.64
N THR A 9 16.20 13.46 2.73
CA THR A 9 16.33 12.00 2.76
C THR A 9 15.02 11.40 2.26
N PRO A 10 14.99 10.65 1.14
CA PRO A 10 13.79 9.93 0.78
C PRO A 10 13.48 8.97 1.93
N SER A 11 12.20 8.88 2.30
CA SER A 11 11.68 7.87 3.21
C SER A 11 12.33 6.52 2.87
N ALA A 12 12.79 5.78 3.88
CA ALA A 12 13.58 4.55 3.72
C ALA A 12 12.85 3.39 3.01
N PHE A 13 11.65 3.63 2.48
CA PHE A 13 10.78 2.67 1.82
C PHE A 13 10.47 3.11 0.40
N ALA A 14 10.28 2.13 -0.48
CA ALA A 14 9.83 2.36 -1.84
C ALA A 14 8.49 3.14 -1.87
N PRO A 15 8.29 4.03 -2.85
CA PRO A 15 7.04 4.78 -2.98
C PRO A 15 5.84 3.83 -3.15
N LEU A 16 4.74 4.15 -2.47
CA LEU A 16 3.52 3.36 -2.53
C LEU A 16 2.87 3.49 -3.92
N GLN A 17 2.72 2.37 -4.63
CA GLN A 17 2.17 2.34 -5.99
C GLN A 17 0.64 2.46 -6.02
N ASN A 18 -0.05 2.07 -4.94
CA ASN A 18 -1.51 2.20 -4.81
C ASN A 18 -1.88 2.68 -3.41
N ASP A 19 -2.21 3.97 -3.30
CA ASP A 19 -2.59 4.65 -2.06
C ASP A 19 -4.10 4.91 -1.96
N THR A 20 -4.90 4.43 -2.93
CA THR A 20 -6.34 4.69 -3.05
C THR A 20 -7.11 4.32 -1.79
N PHE A 21 -6.76 3.20 -1.15
CA PHE A 21 -7.37 2.78 0.11
C PHE A 21 -7.14 3.82 1.22
N LEU A 22 -5.90 4.28 1.38
CA LEU A 22 -5.55 5.27 2.40
C LEU A 22 -6.24 6.61 2.12
N ARG A 23 -6.27 7.03 0.86
CA ARG A 23 -6.97 8.25 0.42
C ARG A 23 -8.46 8.19 0.74
N ALA A 24 -9.11 7.06 0.48
CA ALA A 24 -10.52 6.85 0.83
C ALA A 24 -10.73 6.88 2.36
N CYS A 25 -9.85 6.27 3.16
CA CYS A 25 -9.89 6.36 4.62
C CYS A 25 -9.77 7.81 5.13
N LEU A 26 -8.98 8.63 4.44
CA LEU A 26 -8.80 10.06 4.73
C LEU A 26 -9.88 10.96 4.10
N ARG A 27 -10.93 10.38 3.51
CA ARG A 27 -12.03 11.09 2.83
C ARG A 27 -11.56 11.99 1.68
N GLN A 28 -10.47 11.63 1.02
CA GLN A 28 -9.99 12.32 -0.16
C GLN A 28 -10.71 11.82 -1.42
N ALA A 29 -10.75 12.64 -2.47
CA ALA A 29 -11.27 12.22 -3.75
C ALA A 29 -10.42 11.06 -4.32
N THR A 30 -11.06 9.96 -4.68
CA THR A 30 -10.43 8.79 -5.32
C THR A 30 -11.12 8.49 -6.64
N ASP A 31 -10.36 8.05 -7.64
CA ASP A 31 -10.88 7.78 -8.99
C ASP A 31 -11.84 6.58 -9.03
N HIS A 32 -11.65 5.64 -8.11
CA HIS A 32 -12.49 4.46 -7.93
C HIS A 32 -12.71 4.18 -6.44
N THR A 33 -13.76 3.43 -6.12
CA THR A 33 -14.03 2.96 -4.76
C THR A 33 -13.11 1.76 -4.45
N PRO A 34 -12.19 1.87 -3.47
CA PRO A 34 -11.34 0.74 -3.12
C PRO A 34 -12.15 -0.36 -2.44
N VAL A 35 -11.94 -1.61 -2.85
CA VAL A 35 -12.58 -2.79 -2.25
C VAL A 35 -11.51 -3.64 -1.57
N TRP A 36 -11.83 -4.12 -0.37
CA TRP A 36 -11.02 -5.11 0.34
C TRP A 36 -11.94 -6.11 1.04
N LEU A 37 -11.44 -7.34 1.18
CA LEU A 37 -12.18 -8.43 1.82
C LEU A 37 -11.48 -8.82 3.12
N MET A 38 -12.23 -8.84 4.23
CA MET A 38 -11.71 -9.40 5.47
C MET A 38 -11.44 -10.90 5.28
N ARG A 39 -10.26 -11.35 5.72
CA ARG A 39 -9.80 -12.74 5.55
C ARG A 39 -9.71 -13.21 4.08
N GLN A 40 -9.33 -12.31 3.17
CA GLN A 40 -9.07 -12.62 1.75
C GLN A 40 -8.02 -13.71 1.48
N ALA A 41 -7.21 -14.06 2.48
CA ALA A 41 -6.30 -15.20 2.43
C ALA A 41 -6.74 -16.21 3.48
N GLY A 42 -7.33 -17.32 3.04
CA GLY A 42 -7.89 -18.33 3.93
C GLY A 42 -7.90 -19.71 3.32
N ARG A 43 -8.32 -20.69 4.13
CA ARG A 43 -8.38 -22.13 3.76
C ARG A 43 -9.32 -22.44 2.60
N TYR A 44 -10.08 -21.46 2.13
CA TYR A 44 -10.92 -21.59 0.95
C TYR A 44 -10.11 -21.47 -0.35
N LEU A 45 -8.92 -20.85 -0.31
CA LEU A 45 -8.00 -20.81 -1.44
C LEU A 45 -7.17 -22.10 -1.44
N PRO A 46 -7.24 -22.95 -2.48
CA PRO A 46 -6.42 -24.14 -2.57
C PRO A 46 -4.92 -23.82 -2.53
N GLU A 47 -4.49 -22.74 -3.19
CA GLU A 47 -3.09 -22.31 -3.22
C GLU A 47 -2.56 -21.92 -1.82
N TYR A 48 -3.43 -21.36 -0.98
CA TYR A 48 -3.10 -21.03 0.40
C TYR A 48 -2.92 -22.29 1.27
N ARG A 49 -3.64 -23.37 0.97
CA ARG A 49 -3.50 -24.65 1.68
C ARG A 49 -2.20 -25.33 1.30
N ASP A 50 -1.87 -25.33 0.01
CA ASP A 50 -0.67 -25.98 -0.53
C ASP A 50 0.61 -25.34 0.00
N THR A 51 0.60 -24.02 0.21
CA THR A 51 1.75 -23.28 0.79
C THR A 51 2.02 -23.62 2.27
N ARG A 52 1.02 -24.16 2.98
CA ARG A 52 1.12 -24.52 4.41
C ARG A 52 1.28 -26.03 4.67
N ALA A 53 1.19 -26.86 3.64
CA ALA A 53 1.31 -28.32 3.74
C ALA A 53 2.77 -28.78 3.81
#